data_AF-A0A2A4YLT9-F1
#
_entry.id   AF-A0A2A4YLT9-F1
#
_cell.length_a   1.000
_cell.length_b   1.000
_cell.length_c   1.000
_cell.angle_alpha   90.00
_cell.angle_beta   90.00
_cell.angle_gamma   90.00
#
_symmetry.space_group_name_H-M   'P 1'
#
loop_
_entity.id
_entity.type
_entity.pdbx_description
1 polymer ?
#
loop_
_entity_poly.entity_id
_entity_poly.type
_entity_poly.pdbx_seq_one_letter_code
_entity_poly.pdbx_strand_id
1 'polypeptide(L)' 'NTFIKIGEHILLDPSLEEEKALEARFTVTLEDTGNVCAMQKAGSSNWTTDEILACVKIAAKHSKETRKLLK' A
#
# COMPACT_ATOMS: atom_id res chain seq x y z
N ASN A 1 -4.51 1.63 -2.99
CA ASN A 1 -3.91 0.49 -2.27
C ASN A 1 -3.28 1.04 -1.01
N THR A 2 -3.74 0.60 0.16
CA THR A 2 -3.16 1.04 1.44
C THR A 2 -2.40 -0.11 2.07
N PHE A 3 -1.16 0.16 2.46
CA PHE A 3 -0.30 -0.79 3.14
C PHE A 3 -0.11 -0.36 4.59
N ILE A 4 0.00 -1.32 5.50
CA ILE A 4 0.46 -1.08 6.86
C ILE A 4 1.65 -1.96 7.19
N LYS A 5 2.48 -1.48 8.11
CA LYS A 5 3.61 -2.22 8.65
C LYS A 5 3.35 -2.52 10.12
N ILE A 6 3.45 -3.80 10.47
CA ILE A 6 3.35 -4.31 11.84
C ILE A 6 4.62 -5.14 12.08
N GLY A 7 5.57 -4.59 12.84
CA GLY A 7 6.90 -5.21 12.98
C GLY A 7 7.62 -5.38 11.64
N GLU A 8 7.89 -6.62 11.26
CA GLU A 8 8.56 -6.99 10.00
C GLU A 8 7.60 -7.35 8.86
N HIS A 9 6.29 -7.36 9.12
CA HIS A 9 5.28 -7.75 8.15
C HIS A 9 4.59 -6.53 7.52
N ILE A 10 4.34 -6.61 6.22
CA ILE A 10 3.59 -5.62 5.45
C ILE A 10 2.29 -6.24 4.98
N LEU A 11 1.17 -5.61 5.35
CA LEU A 11 -0.17 -6.04 4.96
C LEU A 11 -0.77 -5.05 3.94
N LEU A 12 -1.51 -5.57 2.98
CA LEU A 12 -2.26 -4.80 1.99
C LEU A 12 -3.75 -4.79 2.36
N ASP A 13 -4.36 -3.61 2.33
CA ASP A 13 -5.76 -3.33 2.65
C ASP A 13 -6.20 -3.88 4.01
N PRO A 14 -5.63 -3.31 5.10
CA PRO A 14 -5.90 -3.79 6.45
C PRO A 14 -7.36 -3.58 6.87
N SER A 15 -7.83 -4.48 7.73
CA SER A 15 -9.05 -4.33 8.49
C SER A 15 -8.90 -3.29 9.62
N LEU A 16 -10.03 -2.85 10.18
CA LEU A 16 -10.06 -1.88 11.28
C LEU A 16 -9.25 -2.35 12.51
N GLU A 17 -9.22 -3.66 12.78
CA GLU A 17 -8.45 -4.22 13.90
C GLU A 17 -6.95 -4.16 13.64
N GLU A 18 -6.52 -4.45 12.41
CA GLU A 18 -5.14 -4.35 11.99
C GLU A 18 -4.67 -2.89 11.92
N GLU A 19 -5.55 -1.96 11.55
CA GLU A 19 -5.27 -0.53 11.62
C GLU A 19 -5.06 -0.06 13.07
N LYS A 20 -5.76 -0.62 14.06
CA LYS A 20 -5.50 -0.25 15.47
C LYS A 20 -4.12 -0.68 15.97
N ALA A 21 -3.54 -1.71 15.36
CA ALA A 21 -2.19 -2.19 15.66
C ALA A 21 -1.10 -1.51 14.82
N LEU A 22 -1.44 -0.51 13.99
CA LEU A 22 -0.52 0.08 13.03
C LEU A 22 0.55 0.96 13.70
N GLU A 23 1.80 0.80 13.25
CA GLU A 23 2.90 1.72 13.58
C GLU A 23 3.13 2.73 12.44
N ALA A 24 2.93 2.29 11.19
CA ALA A 24 2.91 3.15 10.02
C ALA A 24 2.01 2.61 8.91
N ARG A 25 1.47 3.55 8.12
CA ARG A 25 0.72 3.30 6.90
C ARG A 25 1.43 3.94 5.70
N PHE A 26 1.34 3.27 4.57
CA PHE A 26 1.83 3.74 3.29
C PHE A 26 0.74 3.51 2.24
N THR A 27 0.23 4.58 1.65
CA THR A 27 -0.80 4.51 0.61
C THR A 27 -0.20 4.86 -0.73
N VAL A 28 -0.45 4.03 -1.74
CA VAL A 28 -0.07 4.27 -3.13
C VAL A 28 -1.30 4.32 -4.01
N THR A 29 -1.40 5.39 -4.78
CA THR A 29 -2.48 5.64 -5.75
C THR A 29 -1.90 5.58 -7.15
N LEU A 30 -2.49 4.72 -7.97
CA LEU A 30 -2.09 4.51 -9.36
C LEU A 30 -3.20 4.97 -10.29
N GLU A 31 -2.81 5.57 -11.40
CA GLU A 31 -3.70 5.89 -12.52
C GLU A 31 -4.05 4.62 -13.32
N ASP A 32 -5.04 4.71 -14.21
CA ASP A 32 -5.45 3.63 -15.11
C ASP A 32 -4.34 3.20 -16.08
N THR A 33 -3.47 4.14 -16.46
CA THR A 33 -2.24 3.90 -17.24
C THR A 33 -1.19 3.10 -16.47
N GLY A 34 -1.37 2.91 -15.16
CA GLY A 34 -0.42 2.22 -14.27
C GLY A 34 0.67 3.12 -13.71
N ASN A 35 0.61 4.42 -13.96
CA ASN A 35 1.52 5.41 -13.39
C ASN A 35 1.16 5.73 -11.94
N VAL A 36 2.16 5.99 -11.09
CA VAL A 36 1.93 6.45 -9.72
C VAL A 36 1.49 7.91 -9.76
N CYS A 37 0.28 8.17 -9.28
CA CYS A 37 -0.30 9.52 -9.23
C CYS A 37 -0.03 10.18 -7.87
N ALA A 38 -0.11 9.41 -6.78
CA ALA A 38 0.14 9.91 -5.43
C ALA A 38 0.70 8.83 -4.51
N MET A 39 1.50 9.24 -3.54
CA MET A 39 1.99 8.40 -2.45
C MET A 39 1.86 9.16 -1.13
N GLN A 40 1.42 8.48 -0.08
CA GLN A 40 1.26 9.07 1.25
C GLN A 40 1.83 8.13 2.30
N LYS A 41 2.80 8.60 3.09
CA LYS A 41 3.26 7.95 4.31
C LYS A 41 2.59 8.61 5.51
N ALA A 42 2.13 7.83 6.48
CA ALA A 42 1.77 8.33 7.81
C ALA A 42 2.17 7.34 8.91
N GLY A 43 2.36 7.83 10.12
CA GLY A 43 2.84 7.04 11.26
C GLY A 43 4.34 7.20 11.52
N SER A 44 4.80 6.57 12.59
CA SER A 44 6.12 6.78 13.20
C SER A 44 7.18 5.79 12.70
N SER A 45 6.77 4.64 12.14
CA SER A 45 7.72 3.62 11.69
C SER A 45 8.48 4.02 10.41
N ASN A 46 9.70 3.50 10.31
CA ASN A 46 10.58 3.71 9.17
C ASN A 46 10.32 2.68 8.08
N TRP A 47 10.39 3.16 6.84
CA TRP A 47 10.27 2.35 5.64
C TRP A 47 11.59 2.42 4.89
N THR A 48 12.08 1.26 4.48
CA THR A 48 13.22 1.16 3.57
C THR A 48 12.76 1.40 2.13
N THR A 49 13.68 1.84 1.29
CA THR A 49 13.40 2.05 -0.14
C THR A 49 12.94 0.76 -0.83
N ASP A 50 13.48 -0.39 -0.41
CA ASP A 50 13.12 -1.69 -0.98
C ASP A 50 11.68 -2.10 -0.65
N GLU A 51 11.24 -1.89 0.60
CA GLU A 51 9.84 -2.10 1.01
C GLU A 51 8.88 -1.20 0.23
N ILE A 52 9.23 0.06 0.02
CA ILE A 52 8.42 1.00 -0.76
C ILE A 52 8.31 0.51 -2.22
N LEU A 53 9.42 0.11 -2.84
CA LEU A 53 9.44 -0.42 -4.19
C LEU A 53 8.61 -1.70 -4.31
N ALA A 54 8.67 -2.59 -3.33
CA ALA A 54 7.85 -3.79 -3.27
C ALA A 54 6.36 -3.42 -3.18
N CYS A 55 5.97 -2.48 -2.31
CA CYS A 55 4.60 -2.00 -2.18
C CYS A 55 4.07 -1.41 -3.48
N VAL A 56 4.87 -0.59 -4.19
CA VAL A 56 4.47 0.01 -5.48
C VAL A 56 4.24 -1.08 -6.53
N LYS A 57 5.11 -2.10 -6.62
CA LYS A 57 4.93 -3.24 -7.54
C LYS A 57 3.66 -4.02 -7.23
N ILE A 58 3.40 -4.30 -5.95
CA ILE A 58 2.18 -4.99 -5.50
C ILE A 58 0.95 -4.14 -5.83
N ALA A 59 0.98 -2.84 -5.53
CA ALA A 59 -0.10 -1.91 -5.82
C ALA A 59 -0.43 -1.85 -7.32
N ALA A 60 0.59 -1.87 -8.19
CA ALA A 60 0.40 -1.86 -9.64
C ALA A 60 -0.29 -3.13 -10.14
N LYS A 61 0.08 -4.29 -9.59
CA LYS A 61 -0.59 -5.56 -9.91
C LYS A 61 -2.02 -5.57 -9.40
N HIS A 62 -2.23 -5.27 -8.11
CA HIS A 62 -3.53 -5.29 -7.47
C HIS A 62 -4.49 -4.31 -8.14
N SER A 63 -4.05 -3.09 -8.42
CA SER A 63 -4.87 -2.08 -9.10
C SER A 63 -5.38 -2.52 -10.47
N LYS A 64 -4.59 -3.29 -11.23
CA LYS A 64 -5.04 -3.87 -12.51
C LYS A 64 -6.09 -4.96 -12.30
N GLU A 65 -5.95 -5.76 -11.25
CA GLU A 65 -6.91 -6.81 -10.90
C GLU A 65 -8.24 -6.21 -10.41
N THR A 66 -8.20 -5.25 -9.48
CA THR A 66 -9.39 -4.56 -8.97
C THR A 66 -10.17 -3.86 -10.09
N ARG A 67 -9.48 -3.20 -11.04
CA ARG A 67 -10.15 -2.54 -12.18
C ARG A 67 -10.83 -3.51 -13.14
N LYS A 68 -10.37 -4.77 -13.25
CA LYS A 68 -11.05 -5.78 -14.06
C LYS A 68 -12.38 -6.21 -13.44
N LEU A 69 -12.52 -6.14 -12.12
CA LEU A 69 -13.75 -6.48 -11.40
C LEU A 69 -14.79 -5.35 -11.44
N LEU A 70 -14.35 -4.12 -11.71
CA LEU A 70 -15.20 -2.92 -11.80
C LEU A 70 -15.68 -2.62 -13.24
N LYS A 71 -15.20 -3.37 -14.24
CA LYS A 71 -15.64 -3.30 -15.63
C LYS A 71 -16.51 -4.51 -15.96
#